data_AF-A0A920IPE4-F1
#
_entry.id   AF-A0A920IPE4-F1
#
_cell.length_a   1.000
_cell.length_b   1.000
_cell.length_c   1.000
_cell.angle_alpha   90.00
_cell.angle_beta   90.00
_cell.angle_gamma   90.00
#
_symmetry.space_group_name_H-M   'P 1'
#
loop_
_entity.id
_entity.type
_entity.pdbx_description
1 polymer ?
#
loop_
_entity_poly.entity_id
_entity_poly.type
_entity_poly.pdbx_seq_one_letter_code
_entity_poly.pdbx_strand_id
1 'polypeptide(L)'
;MDEDGQTPLKGEIFKNPSLANTYKLIAQSYGNEFYKGEIAQKIVRFLNNQGGLHEMSDFKNYNVEWIEPVSTNYRGYDIWELPPNGQGIAALQILNFLGL
;
A
#
# COMPACT_ATOMS: atom_id res chain seq x y z
N MET A 1 16.35 9.24 -9.68
CA MET A 1 17.57 9.72 -10.34
C MET A 1 17.51 9.26 -11.78
N ASP A 2 17.99 10.07 -12.72
CA ASP A 2 18.19 9.66 -14.11
C ASP A 2 19.29 8.58 -14.22
N GLU A 3 19.65 8.21 -15.44
CA GLU A 3 20.66 7.17 -15.70
C GLU A 3 22.05 7.54 -15.14
N ASP A 4 22.30 8.84 -14.91
CA ASP A 4 23.56 9.38 -14.38
C ASP A 4 23.51 9.66 -12.86
N GLY A 5 22.43 9.29 -12.17
CA GLY A 5 22.31 9.49 -10.73
C GLY A 5 21.80 10.86 -10.31
N GLN A 6 21.35 11.70 -11.24
CA GLN A 6 20.91 13.06 -10.97
C GLN A 6 19.39 13.15 -10.76
N THR A 7 18.96 14.11 -9.95
CA THR A 7 17.52 14.38 -9.79
C THR A 7 16.97 15.04 -11.05
N PRO A 8 15.87 14.54 -11.64
CA PRO A 8 15.29 15.14 -12.85
C PRO A 8 14.92 16.60 -12.65
N LEU A 9 15.17 17.43 -13.66
CA LEU A 9 14.78 18.84 -13.68
C LEU A 9 13.29 19.01 -14.00
N LYS A 10 12.77 20.19 -13.68
CA LYS A 10 11.40 20.56 -14.04
C LYS A 10 11.21 20.44 -15.56
N GLY A 11 10.23 19.63 -15.97
CA GLY A 11 9.87 19.42 -17.37
C GLY A 11 10.58 18.23 -18.03
N GLU A 12 11.52 17.57 -17.35
CA GLU A 12 12.16 16.37 -17.87
C GLU A 12 11.27 15.13 -17.73
N ILE A 13 11.39 14.24 -18.71
CA ILE A 13 10.68 12.95 -18.70
C ILE A 13 11.52 11.94 -17.92
N PHE A 14 11.05 11.56 -16.74
CA PHE A 14 11.61 10.44 -15.98
C PHE A 14 11.01 9.10 -16.43
N LYS A 15 11.87 8.10 -16.64
CA LYS A 15 11.47 6.72 -16.94
C LYS A 15 12.04 5.78 -15.88
N ASN A 16 11.24 4.81 -15.43
CA ASN A 16 11.70 3.76 -14.52
C ASN A 16 11.38 2.36 -15.09
N PRO A 17 12.21 1.84 -16.00
CA PRO A 17 12.00 0.53 -16.63
C PRO A 17 11.93 -0.62 -15.61
N SER A 18 12.71 -0.53 -14.53
CA SER A 18 12.71 -1.54 -13.47
C SER A 18 11.36 -1.61 -12.75
N LEU A 19 10.78 -0.47 -12.39
CA LEU A 19 9.44 -0.42 -11.79
C LEU A 19 8.36 -0.88 -12.77
N ALA A 20 8.48 -0.50 -14.06
CA ALA A 20 7.57 -0.99 -15.10
C ALA A 20 7.58 -2.51 -15.21
N ASN A 21 8.76 -3.14 -15.14
CA ASN A 21 8.88 -4.60 -15.13
C ASN A 21 8.25 -5.23 -13.89
N THR A 22 8.44 -4.62 -12.71
CA THR A 22 7.75 -5.05 -11.47
C THR A 22 6.24 -5.02 -11.65
N TYR A 23 5.66 -3.94 -12.17
CA TYR A 23 4.21 -3.86 -12.40
C TYR A 23 3.72 -4.90 -13.42
N LYS A 24 4.51 -5.18 -14.47
CA LYS A 24 4.17 -6.22 -15.44
C LYS A 24 4.08 -7.61 -14.78
N LEU A 25 5.04 -7.95 -13.92
CA LEU A 25 5.03 -9.23 -13.19
C LEU A 25 3.86 -9.33 -12.20
N ILE A 26 3.55 -8.25 -11.47
CA ILE A 26 2.38 -8.20 -10.58
C ILE A 26 1.09 -8.41 -11.39
N ALA A 27 0.92 -7.70 -12.50
CA ALA A 27 -0.27 -7.81 -13.35
C ALA A 27 -0.43 -9.22 -13.93
N GLN A 28 0.64 -9.82 -14.45
CA GLN A 28 0.62 -11.16 -15.04
C GLN A 28 0.33 -12.27 -14.02
N SER A 29 0.71 -12.06 -12.76
CA SER A 29 0.54 -13.04 -11.68
C SER A 29 -0.68 -12.77 -10.80
N TYR A 30 -1.49 -11.76 -11.14
CA TYR A 30 -2.59 -11.27 -10.29
C TYR A 30 -2.15 -10.99 -8.84
N GLY A 31 -0.97 -10.36 -8.71
CA GLY A 31 -0.37 -10.00 -7.41
C GLY A 31 0.45 -11.09 -6.75
N ASN A 32 0.38 -12.35 -7.20
CA ASN A 32 1.07 -13.46 -6.54
C ASN A 32 2.61 -13.29 -6.50
N GLU A 33 3.21 -12.68 -7.53
CA GLU A 33 4.66 -12.40 -7.56
C GLU A 33 5.12 -11.51 -6.40
N PHE A 34 4.27 -10.56 -5.98
CA PHE A 34 4.59 -9.62 -4.91
C PHE A 34 4.68 -10.30 -3.54
N TYR A 35 3.87 -11.33 -3.30
CA TYR A 35 3.76 -11.98 -1.99
C TYR A 35 4.47 -13.34 -1.91
N LYS A 36 4.56 -14.06 -3.03
CA LYS A 36 5.03 -15.45 -3.05
C LYS A 36 6.13 -15.72 -4.07
N GLY A 37 6.33 -14.81 -5.03
CA GLY A 37 7.25 -14.99 -6.16
C GLY A 37 8.60 -14.30 -5.99
N GLU A 38 9.21 -13.94 -7.11
CA GLU A 38 10.57 -13.39 -7.15
C GLU A 38 10.65 -11.98 -6.58
N ILE A 39 9.58 -11.18 -6.70
CA ILE A 39 9.53 -9.83 -6.13
C ILE A 39 9.65 -9.92 -4.60
N ALA A 40 8.85 -10.76 -3.95
CA ALA A 40 8.92 -11.01 -2.51
C ALA A 40 10.33 -11.45 -2.08
N GLN A 41 10.93 -12.40 -2.81
CA GLN A 41 12.28 -12.89 -2.51
C GLN A 41 13.35 -11.80 -2.63
N LYS A 42 13.23 -10.92 -3.63
CA LYS A 42 14.15 -9.78 -3.81
C LYS A 42 14.02 -8.78 -2.65
N ILE A 43 12.80 -8.49 -2.20
CA ILE A 43 12.53 -7.61 -1.06
C ILE A 43 13.15 -8.20 0.21
N VAL A 44 12.82 -9.45 0.56
CA VAL A 44 13.34 -10.12 1.76
C VAL A 44 14.86 -10.18 1.76
N ARG A 45 15.48 -10.58 0.64
CA ARG A 45 16.94 -10.62 0.50
C ARG A 45 17.57 -9.24 0.71
N PHE A 46 16.99 -8.21 0.09
CA PHE A 46 17.50 -6.85 0.23
C PHE A 46 17.40 -6.36 1.68
N LEU A 47 16.23 -6.52 2.31
CA LEU A 47 16.01 -6.09 3.69
C LEU A 47 16.93 -6.83 4.68
N ASN A 48 17.11 -8.14 4.53
CA ASN A 48 17.98 -8.92 5.41
C ASN A 48 19.45 -8.53 5.24
N ASN A 49 19.89 -8.18 4.01
CA ASN A 49 21.21 -7.62 3.78
C ASN A 49 21.42 -6.24 4.46
N GLN A 50 20.34 -5.54 4.81
CA GLN A 50 20.37 -4.28 5.56
C GLN A 50 20.11 -4.46 7.07
N GLY A 51 20.05 -5.69 7.57
CA GLY A 51 19.76 -5.99 8.99
C GLY A 51 18.27 -6.00 9.34
N GLY A 52 17.38 -6.03 8.35
CA GLY A 52 15.94 -6.25 8.54
C GLY A 52 15.63 -7.67 9.03
N LEU A 53 14.42 -7.84 9.57
CA LEU A 53 13.94 -9.10 10.14
C LEU A 53 12.85 -9.77 9.29
N HIS A 54 12.63 -9.29 8.07
CA HIS A 54 11.52 -9.77 7.26
C HIS A 54 11.81 -11.18 6.75
N GLU A 55 10.81 -12.04 6.80
CA GLU A 55 10.87 -13.38 6.29
C GLU A 55 9.93 -13.56 5.09
N MET A 56 10.19 -14.56 4.26
CA MET A 56 9.24 -14.92 3.20
C MET A 56 7.89 -15.37 3.75
N SER A 57 7.84 -15.85 5.00
CA SER A 57 6.61 -16.22 5.70
C SER A 57 5.70 -15.01 5.92
N ASP A 58 6.24 -13.84 6.27
CA ASP A 58 5.48 -12.59 6.46
C ASP A 58 4.68 -12.22 5.19
N PHE A 59 5.32 -12.33 4.03
CA PHE A 59 4.69 -12.03 2.74
C PHE A 59 3.71 -13.12 2.31
N LYS A 60 4.08 -14.40 2.47
CA LYS A 60 3.25 -15.53 2.04
C LYS A 60 1.96 -15.67 2.85
N ASN A 61 2.03 -15.34 4.13
CA ASN A 61 0.91 -15.47 5.07
C ASN A 61 0.00 -14.24 5.07
N TYR A 62 0.39 -13.15 4.39
CA TYR A 62 -0.48 -12.00 4.19
C TYR A 62 -1.70 -12.41 3.36
N ASN A 63 -2.87 -11.98 3.83
CA ASN A 63 -4.13 -12.06 3.10
C ASN A 63 -4.86 -10.73 3.22
N VAL A 64 -5.56 -10.34 2.16
CA VAL A 64 -6.45 -9.17 2.20
C VAL A 64 -7.67 -9.52 3.03
N GLU A 65 -7.99 -8.65 3.98
CA GLU A 65 -9.20 -8.76 4.79
C GLU A 65 -10.32 -7.93 4.16
N TRP A 66 -11.43 -8.59 3.85
CA TRP A 66 -12.68 -7.90 3.53
C TRP A 66 -13.36 -7.54 4.84
N ILE A 67 -13.46 -6.25 5.11
CA ILE A 67 -13.99 -5.71 6.37
C ILE A 67 -15.23 -4.87 6.10
N GLU A 68 -16.21 -5.00 6.99
CA GLU A 68 -17.44 -4.19 6.92
C GLU A 68 -17.10 -2.74 7.32
N PRO A 69 -17.42 -1.75 6.49
CA PRO A 69 -17.18 -0.36 6.84
C PRO A 69 -18.10 0.09 7.98
N VAL A 70 -17.65 1.08 8.74
CA VAL A 70 -18.43 1.73 9.79
C VAL A 70 -18.95 3.06 9.29
N SER A 71 -20.07 3.52 9.83
CA SER A 71 -20.65 4.80 9.43
C SER A 71 -21.27 5.59 10.57
N THR A 72 -21.51 6.87 10.29
CA THR A 72 -22.41 7.70 11.08
C THR A 72 -23.31 8.54 10.17
N ASN A 73 -24.49 8.92 10.66
CA ASN A 73 -25.34 9.87 9.96
C ASN A 73 -24.97 11.30 10.34
N TYR A 74 -24.68 12.13 9.34
CA TYR A 74 -24.44 13.56 9.52
C TYR A 74 -25.37 14.36 8.61
N ARG A 75 -26.32 15.09 9.21
CA ARG A 75 -27.27 15.97 8.51
C ARG A 75 -28.04 15.28 7.36
N GLY A 76 -28.42 14.02 7.54
CA GLY A 76 -29.18 13.23 6.57
C GLY A 76 -28.34 12.42 5.58
N TYR A 77 -27.01 12.41 5.72
CA TYR A 77 -26.09 11.60 4.90
C TYR A 77 -25.33 10.59 5.75
N ASP A 78 -25.14 9.38 5.24
CA ASP A 78 -24.28 8.39 5.87
C ASP A 78 -22.83 8.58 5.41
N ILE A 79 -21.94 8.84 6.37
CA ILE A 79 -20.50 9.00 6.16
C ILE A 79 -19.83 7.69 6.56
N TRP A 80 -19.08 7.08 5.63
CA TRP A 80 -18.49 5.74 5.77
C TRP A 80 -16.98 5.81 5.88
N GLU A 81 -16.42 4.99 6.77
CA GLU A 81 -14.99 4.85 7.00
C GLU A 81 -14.63 3.38 7.21
N LEU A 82 -13.34 3.05 6.99
CA LEU A 82 -12.83 1.75 7.43
C LEU A 82 -12.83 1.68 8.97
N PRO A 83 -13.14 0.51 9.57
CA PRO A 83 -12.98 0.33 11.00
C PRO A 83 -11.48 0.44 11.40
N PRO A 84 -11.17 0.50 12.71
CA PRO A 84 -9.81 0.28 13.18
C PRO A 84 -9.22 -0.97 12.51
N ASN A 85 -7.96 -0.96 12.10
CA ASN A 85 -6.84 -0.09 12.49
C ASN A 85 -6.65 1.20 11.66
N GLY A 86 -7.59 1.58 10.79
CA GLY A 86 -7.60 2.90 10.14
C GLY A 86 -7.97 4.04 11.11
N GLN A 87 -7.63 5.28 10.75
CA GLN A 87 -7.93 6.48 11.58
C GLN A 87 -9.29 7.13 11.26
N GLY A 88 -10.07 6.56 10.33
CA GLY A 88 -11.37 7.10 9.91
C GLY A 88 -12.39 7.22 11.04
N ILE A 89 -12.29 6.37 12.07
CA ILE A 89 -13.17 6.44 13.25
C ILE A 89 -13.13 7.81 13.96
N ALA A 90 -11.98 8.49 13.94
CA ALA A 90 -11.84 9.82 14.53
C ALA A 90 -12.70 10.85 13.78
N ALA A 91 -12.78 10.75 12.44
CA ALA A 91 -13.64 11.62 11.64
C ALA A 91 -15.12 11.37 11.97
N LEU A 92 -15.56 10.10 12.09
CA LEU A 92 -16.93 9.78 12.45
C LEU A 92 -17.31 10.30 13.86
N GLN A 93 -16.40 10.20 14.83
CA GLN A 93 -16.60 10.75 16.18
C GLN A 93 -16.75 12.27 16.18
N ILE A 94 -15.90 12.98 15.45
CA ILE A 94 -15.97 14.45 15.33
C ILE A 94 -17.30 14.87 14.71
N LEU A 95 -17.75 14.20 13.65
CA LEU A 95 -19.02 14.49 13.00
C LEU A 95 -20.20 14.28 13.95
N ASN A 96 -20.16 13.25 14.79
CA ASN A 96 -21.17 13.05 15.83
C ASN A 96 -21.19 14.18 16.85
N PHE A 97 -20.04 14.68 17.30
CA PHE A 97 -19.99 15.82 18.22
C PHE A 97 -20.50 17.13 17.58
N LEU A 98 -20.25 17.35 16.28
CA LEU A 98 -20.69 18.52 15.54
C LEU A 98 -22.16 18.44 15.05
N GLY A 99 -22.75 17.25 15.10
CA GLY A 99 -24.09 16.94 14.62
C GLY A 99 -25.15 16.90 15.72
N LEU A 100 -24.73 16.85 17.00
CA LEU A 100 -25.56 17.22 18.15
C LEU A 100 -26.04 18.67 18.02
#